data_AF-A0A0X3BJI2-F1
#
_entry.id   AF-A0A0X3BJI2-F1
#
_cell.length_a   1.000
_cell.length_b   1.000
_cell.length_c   1.000
_cell.angle_alpha   90.00
_cell.angle_beta   90.00
_cell.angle_gamma   90.00
#
_symmetry.space_group_name_H-M   'P 1'
#
loop_
_entity.id
_entity.type
_entity.pdbx_description
1 polymer ?
#
loop_
_entity_poly.entity_id
_entity_poly.type
_entity_poly.pdbx_seq_one_letter_code
_entity_poly.pdbx_strand_id
1 'polypeptide(L)'
;MATYDEVLGFNYTDDGAWKEFVASEILPLHTAALKITNFSHYLKEKLRNSFTDAFLENKGIQKILLGGVAPDGEYAENSLAEFYKERIGVYIDPRLWVSLCKEPDTDTLHHIEIHFSQPLILDRLSDVLSLSGNMLRVVGHAPPEIGEDVLNGFIQEPESIINEFETVYSQLIKISATYNYHTFFAMSTRLTPKFFLIEAYPRLKIHFDAVVALLGLMVAEIPEVDKTAYQGDMVLIGHTPEGFADSLYKMNQIAWDELSTFALFGGQVPSLRDEFVETVRTSNNSLKPLSEAFEVTKYYLTDNGLNVLGYAGDSRNFYRACEMSLQHFLRIAAPYLFTGLTILEIKRYPGTDYEEKKVGLRPALYIRSTNYA
;
A
#
# COMPACT_ATOMS: atom_id res chain seq x y z
N MET A 1 28.50 -17.02 0.78
CA MET A 1 27.35 -16.27 0.24
C MET A 1 27.55 -14.82 0.66
N ALA A 2 27.41 -13.88 -0.26
CA ALA A 2 27.25 -12.49 0.14
C ALA A 2 25.98 -12.41 0.99
N THR A 3 26.07 -11.82 2.17
CA THR A 3 24.90 -11.58 3.02
C THR A 3 24.28 -10.26 2.60
N TYR A 4 23.03 -10.01 2.97
CA TYR A 4 22.41 -8.74 2.63
C TYR A 4 23.06 -7.57 3.38
N ASP A 5 23.82 -7.81 4.45
CA ASP A 5 24.62 -6.78 5.14
C ASP A 5 25.61 -6.07 4.20
N GLU A 6 26.06 -6.73 3.14
CA GLU A 6 27.04 -6.21 2.18
C GLU A 6 26.38 -5.63 0.91
N VAL A 7 25.11 -5.96 0.69
CA VAL A 7 24.34 -5.61 -0.53
C VAL A 7 23.39 -4.45 -0.28
N LEU A 8 22.90 -4.29 0.96
CA LEU A 8 21.96 -3.22 1.29
C LEU A 8 22.65 -1.85 1.21
N GLY A 9 22.00 -0.93 0.49
CA GLY A 9 22.44 0.47 0.38
C GLY A 9 22.22 1.30 1.65
N PHE A 10 21.86 0.69 2.79
CA PHE A 10 21.61 1.38 4.06
C PHE A 10 21.89 0.49 5.27
N ASN A 11 22.07 1.10 6.44
CA ASN A 11 22.29 0.38 7.69
C ASN A 11 20.98 0.13 8.44
N TYR A 12 20.37 -1.03 8.24
CA TYR A 12 19.07 -1.38 8.84
C TYR A 12 19.06 -1.47 10.37
N THR A 13 20.22 -1.53 11.01
CA THR A 13 20.34 -1.50 12.48
C THR A 13 20.47 -0.09 13.06
N ASP A 14 20.60 0.93 12.21
CA ASP A 14 20.78 2.32 12.62
C ASP A 14 19.45 3.08 12.59
N ASP A 15 19.05 3.61 13.74
CA ASP A 15 17.86 4.45 13.90
C ASP A 15 17.95 5.74 13.05
N GLY A 16 19.16 6.28 12.86
CA GLY A 16 19.41 7.44 12.00
C GLY A 16 19.02 7.21 10.55
N ALA A 17 19.41 6.07 9.98
CA ALA A 17 19.05 5.69 8.62
C ALA A 17 17.53 5.61 8.40
N TRP A 18 16.78 5.06 9.36
CA TRP A 18 15.32 4.99 9.28
C TRP A 18 14.67 6.37 9.40
N LYS A 19 15.19 7.25 10.26
CA LYS A 19 14.74 8.65 10.35
C LYS A 19 14.99 9.40 9.04
N GLU A 20 16.15 9.20 8.43
CA GLU A 20 16.48 9.79 7.13
C GLU A 20 15.52 9.30 6.04
N PHE A 21 15.27 7.99 5.95
CA PHE A 21 14.27 7.43 5.04
C PHE A 21 12.87 8.02 5.23
N VAL A 22 12.42 8.17 6.48
CA VAL A 22 11.13 8.81 6.76
C VAL A 22 11.13 10.27 6.32
N ALA A 23 12.19 11.01 6.61
CA ALA A 23 12.30 12.41 6.24
C ALA A 23 12.39 12.63 4.72
N SER A 24 13.08 11.77 3.97
CA SER A 24 13.33 11.94 2.53
C SER A 24 12.20 11.38 1.66
N GLU A 25 11.57 10.27 2.06
CA GLU A 25 10.58 9.58 1.21
C GLU A 25 9.15 9.66 1.78
N ILE A 26 8.97 9.39 3.09
CA ILE A 26 7.64 9.28 3.69
C ILE A 26 7.02 10.65 3.97
N LEU A 27 7.80 11.61 4.47
CA LEU A 27 7.32 12.95 4.80
C LEU A 27 6.84 13.71 3.56
N PRO A 28 7.54 13.72 2.41
CA PRO A 28 7.03 14.33 1.19
C PRO A 28 5.73 13.69 0.70
N LEU A 29 5.63 12.35 0.75
CA LEU A 29 4.40 11.64 0.40
C LEU A 29 3.23 12.06 1.30
N HIS A 30 3.44 12.06 2.62
CA HIS A 30 2.43 12.47 3.59
C HIS A 30 1.99 13.92 3.35
N THR A 31 2.95 14.83 3.14
CA THR A 31 2.69 16.25 2.93
C THR A 31 1.86 16.49 1.68
N ALA A 32 2.20 15.85 0.57
CA ALA A 32 1.46 15.98 -0.69
C ALA A 32 0.02 15.45 -0.55
N ALA A 33 -0.13 14.26 0.05
CA ALA A 33 -1.46 13.68 0.31
C ALA A 33 -2.32 14.58 1.22
N LEU A 34 -1.69 15.22 2.21
CA LEU A 34 -2.37 16.12 3.15
C LEU A 34 -2.82 17.41 2.44
N LYS A 35 -1.95 18.00 1.62
CA LYS A 35 -2.29 19.18 0.81
C LYS A 35 -3.50 18.93 -0.09
N ILE A 36 -3.52 17.79 -0.80
CA ILE A 36 -4.63 17.42 -1.68
C ILE A 36 -5.93 17.26 -0.89
N THR A 37 -5.88 16.51 0.21
CA THR A 37 -7.06 16.23 1.04
C THR A 37 -7.62 17.50 1.67
N ASN A 38 -6.75 18.33 2.24
CA ASN A 38 -7.13 19.61 2.84
C ASN A 38 -7.67 20.59 1.79
N PHE A 39 -7.05 20.63 0.61
CA PHE A 39 -7.53 21.48 -0.48
C PHE A 39 -8.91 21.04 -0.99
N SER A 40 -9.17 19.74 -1.12
CA SER A 40 -10.50 19.23 -1.47
C SER A 40 -11.57 19.71 -0.47
N HIS A 41 -11.31 19.55 0.82
CA HIS A 41 -12.22 20.05 1.86
C HIS A 41 -12.39 21.58 1.79
N TYR A 42 -11.29 22.31 1.72
CA TYR A 42 -11.29 23.78 1.65
C TYR A 42 -12.08 24.32 0.47
N LEU A 43 -11.86 23.77 -0.72
CA LEU A 43 -12.54 24.19 -1.95
C LEU A 43 -14.05 23.88 -1.88
N LYS A 44 -14.43 22.70 -1.37
CA LYS A 44 -15.84 22.31 -1.19
C LYS A 44 -16.56 23.25 -0.23
N GLU A 45 -15.97 23.56 0.92
CA GLU A 45 -16.55 24.49 1.90
C GLU A 45 -16.66 25.91 1.34
N LYS A 46 -15.61 26.40 0.66
CA LYS A 46 -15.59 27.74 0.05
C LYS A 46 -16.73 27.90 -0.97
N LEU A 47 -16.89 26.93 -1.85
CA LEU A 47 -17.91 27.02 -2.90
C LEU A 47 -19.32 26.70 -2.39
N ARG A 48 -19.47 25.87 -1.35
CA ARG A 48 -20.78 25.67 -0.70
C ARG A 48 -21.31 26.96 -0.07
N ASN A 49 -20.43 27.77 0.52
CA ASN A 49 -20.82 28.96 1.26
C ASN A 49 -20.98 30.20 0.39
N SER A 50 -20.23 30.33 -0.71
CA SER A 50 -20.23 31.54 -1.53
C SER A 50 -19.90 31.27 -3.01
N PHE A 51 -20.59 30.33 -3.65
CA PHE A 51 -20.33 29.96 -5.06
C PHE A 51 -20.30 31.16 -6.01
N THR A 52 -21.38 31.95 -6.07
CA THR A 52 -21.52 33.05 -7.03
C THR A 52 -20.41 34.08 -6.88
N ASP A 53 -20.15 34.54 -5.65
CA ASP A 53 -19.10 35.52 -5.37
C ASP A 53 -17.71 34.94 -5.67
N ALA A 54 -17.44 33.70 -5.23
CA ALA A 54 -16.16 33.04 -5.51
C ALA A 54 -15.92 32.85 -7.01
N PHE A 55 -16.96 32.56 -7.79
CA PHE A 55 -16.85 32.42 -9.24
C PHE A 55 -16.58 33.76 -9.93
N LEU A 56 -17.30 34.82 -9.54
CA LEU A 56 -17.17 36.14 -10.15
C LEU A 56 -15.83 36.81 -9.83
N GLU A 57 -15.36 36.66 -8.60
CA GLU A 57 -14.17 37.36 -8.10
C GLU A 57 -12.86 36.62 -8.40
N ASN A 58 -12.92 35.30 -8.64
CA ASN A 58 -11.73 34.47 -8.73
C ASN A 58 -11.62 33.72 -10.06
N LYS A 59 -10.73 34.18 -10.94
CA LYS A 59 -10.42 33.52 -12.23
C LYS A 59 -9.93 32.08 -12.06
N GLY A 60 -9.31 31.77 -10.92
CA GLY A 60 -8.90 30.42 -10.56
C GLY A 60 -10.07 29.47 -10.38
N ILE A 61 -11.14 29.91 -9.69
CA ILE A 61 -12.38 29.14 -9.57
C ILE A 61 -13.03 28.92 -10.95
N GLN A 62 -13.02 29.94 -11.81
CA GLN A 62 -13.51 29.79 -13.18
C GLN A 62 -12.71 28.73 -13.96
N LYS A 63 -11.37 28.76 -13.87
CA LYS A 63 -10.50 27.73 -14.46
C LYS A 63 -10.76 26.33 -13.88
N ILE A 64 -10.95 26.21 -12.58
CA ILE A 64 -11.25 24.94 -11.91
C ILE A 64 -12.54 24.32 -12.45
N LEU A 65 -13.55 25.13 -12.75
CA LEU A 65 -14.88 24.64 -13.13
C LEU A 65 -15.09 24.53 -14.64
N LEU A 66 -14.36 25.33 -15.43
CA LEU A 66 -14.57 25.47 -16.89
C LEU A 66 -13.30 25.31 -17.73
N GLY A 67 -12.12 25.16 -17.12
CA GLY A 67 -10.85 25.05 -17.82
C GLY A 67 -10.81 23.84 -18.75
N GLY A 68 -10.75 24.09 -20.06
CA GLY A 68 -10.76 23.04 -21.08
C GLY A 68 -12.15 22.53 -21.46
N VAL A 69 -13.23 23.22 -21.09
CA VAL A 69 -14.58 22.94 -21.61
C VAL A 69 -14.73 23.53 -23.02
N ALA A 70 -15.16 22.72 -23.97
CA ALA A 70 -15.37 23.09 -25.37
C ALA A 70 -16.72 23.81 -25.59
N PRO A 71 -16.92 24.49 -26.75
CA PRO A 71 -18.17 25.23 -27.04
C PRO A 71 -19.45 24.39 -27.19
N ASP A 72 -19.32 23.06 -27.19
CA ASP A 72 -20.41 22.08 -27.14
C ASP A 72 -20.69 21.57 -25.71
N GLY A 73 -19.85 21.95 -24.74
CA GLY A 73 -19.95 21.53 -23.35
C GLY A 73 -19.24 20.22 -23.03
N GLU A 74 -18.47 19.64 -23.95
CA GLU A 74 -17.61 18.50 -23.64
C GLU A 74 -16.29 18.95 -22.98
N TYR A 75 -15.70 18.08 -22.18
CA TYR A 75 -14.33 18.26 -21.72
C TYR A 75 -13.35 17.93 -22.86
N ALA A 76 -12.40 18.82 -23.12
CA ALA A 76 -11.26 18.51 -23.96
C ALA A 76 -10.34 17.48 -23.27
N GLU A 77 -9.53 16.77 -24.06
CA GLU A 77 -8.51 15.87 -23.52
C GLU A 77 -7.59 16.63 -22.55
N ASN A 78 -7.36 16.07 -21.36
CA ASN A 78 -6.59 16.69 -20.28
C ASN A 78 -7.20 18.02 -19.79
N SER A 79 -8.53 18.17 -19.84
CA SER A 79 -9.25 19.30 -19.27
C SER A 79 -8.97 19.42 -17.77
N LEU A 80 -8.65 20.64 -17.34
CA LEU A 80 -8.47 20.95 -15.93
C LEU A 80 -9.78 20.76 -15.15
N ALA A 81 -10.92 21.15 -15.72
CA ALA A 81 -12.21 20.97 -15.08
C ALA A 81 -12.58 19.50 -14.88
N GLU A 82 -12.27 18.65 -15.85
CA GLU A 82 -12.42 17.20 -15.72
C GLU A 82 -11.50 16.63 -14.64
N PHE A 83 -10.24 17.07 -14.59
CA PHE A 83 -9.31 16.68 -13.53
C PHE A 83 -9.87 17.00 -12.13
N TYR A 84 -10.40 18.20 -11.91
CA TYR A 84 -10.98 18.59 -10.62
C TYR A 84 -12.25 17.79 -10.29
N LYS A 85 -13.09 17.50 -11.29
CA LYS A 85 -14.25 16.62 -11.14
C LYS A 85 -13.83 15.22 -10.67
N GLU A 86 -12.83 14.63 -11.32
CA GLU A 86 -12.42 13.23 -11.10
C GLU A 86 -11.51 13.04 -9.90
N ARG A 87 -10.70 14.05 -9.53
CA ARG A 87 -9.66 13.90 -8.50
C ARG A 87 -9.96 14.63 -7.21
N ILE A 88 -10.68 15.75 -7.29
CA ILE A 88 -11.04 16.58 -6.12
C ILE A 88 -12.52 16.42 -5.77
N GLY A 89 -13.37 16.14 -6.77
CA GLY A 89 -14.81 15.94 -6.61
C GLY A 89 -15.59 17.24 -6.56
N VAL A 90 -15.19 18.23 -7.36
CA VAL A 90 -15.84 19.55 -7.47
C VAL A 90 -16.07 19.86 -8.94
N TYR A 91 -17.31 20.11 -9.34
CA TYR A 91 -17.65 20.40 -10.74
C TYR A 91 -19.02 21.08 -10.89
N ILE A 92 -19.29 21.62 -12.07
CA ILE A 92 -20.62 22.03 -12.55
C ILE A 92 -20.97 21.22 -13.81
N ASP A 93 -22.22 21.25 -14.27
CA ASP A 93 -22.58 20.68 -15.58
C ASP A 93 -22.08 21.60 -16.72
N PRO A 94 -21.06 21.19 -17.49
CA PRO A 94 -20.48 22.03 -18.54
C PRO A 94 -21.42 22.21 -19.74
N ARG A 95 -22.30 21.24 -20.04
CA ARG A 95 -23.25 21.33 -21.14
C ARG A 95 -24.37 22.29 -20.80
N LEU A 96 -24.87 22.23 -19.57
CA LEU A 96 -25.85 23.20 -19.07
C LEU A 96 -25.27 24.62 -19.07
N TRP A 97 -24.03 24.79 -18.59
CA TRP A 97 -23.33 26.07 -18.62
C TRP A 97 -23.29 26.68 -20.03
N VAL A 98 -22.81 25.89 -21.00
CA VAL A 98 -22.69 26.31 -22.40
C VAL A 98 -24.06 26.61 -23.03
N SER A 99 -25.10 25.85 -22.68
CA SER A 99 -26.46 26.09 -23.18
C SER A 99 -27.01 27.44 -22.67
N LEU A 100 -26.91 27.69 -21.37
CA LEU A 100 -27.42 28.92 -20.75
C LEU A 100 -26.66 30.17 -21.24
N CYS A 101 -25.35 30.06 -21.48
CA CYS A 101 -24.55 31.16 -22.06
C CYS A 101 -24.98 31.55 -23.49
N LYS A 102 -25.70 30.69 -24.21
CA LYS A 102 -26.23 30.98 -25.56
C LYS A 102 -27.61 31.64 -25.52
N GLU A 103 -28.29 31.63 -24.38
CA GLU A 103 -29.60 32.24 -24.22
C GLU A 103 -29.48 33.74 -23.91
N PRO A 104 -30.10 34.62 -24.71
CA PRO A 104 -30.07 36.05 -24.44
C PRO A 104 -30.81 36.38 -23.14
N ASP A 105 -30.27 37.33 -22.37
CA ASP A 105 -30.82 37.85 -21.11
C ASP A 105 -30.89 36.84 -19.95
N THR A 106 -30.24 35.67 -20.05
CA THR A 106 -30.15 34.68 -18.97
C THR A 106 -28.94 34.92 -18.06
N ASP A 107 -29.17 35.13 -16.77
CA ASP A 107 -28.12 35.13 -15.75
C ASP A 107 -27.69 33.70 -15.44
N THR A 108 -26.76 33.19 -16.25
CA THR A 108 -26.31 31.79 -16.23
C THR A 108 -25.92 31.30 -14.83
N LEU A 109 -25.26 32.14 -14.02
CA LEU A 109 -24.75 31.75 -12.72
C LEU A 109 -25.86 31.42 -11.71
N HIS A 110 -27.02 32.05 -11.82
CA HIS A 110 -28.17 31.78 -10.95
C HIS A 110 -28.85 30.44 -11.24
N HIS A 111 -28.55 29.83 -12.39
CA HIS A 111 -29.15 28.58 -12.85
C HIS A 111 -28.18 27.38 -12.76
N ILE A 112 -26.94 27.62 -12.32
CA ILE A 112 -25.91 26.59 -12.22
C ILE A 112 -25.76 26.15 -10.78
N GLU A 113 -25.86 24.85 -10.56
CA GLU A 113 -25.55 24.23 -9.28
C GLU A 113 -24.13 23.66 -9.28
N ILE A 114 -23.46 23.79 -8.14
CA ILE A 114 -22.19 23.12 -7.92
C ILE A 114 -22.41 21.73 -7.35
N HIS A 115 -21.72 20.76 -7.93
CA HIS A 115 -21.77 19.37 -7.51
C HIS A 115 -20.50 18.99 -6.74
N PHE A 116 -20.72 18.20 -5.68
CA PHE A 116 -19.68 17.65 -4.83
C PHE A 116 -19.75 16.13 -4.85
N SER A 117 -18.62 15.48 -5.09
CA SER A 117 -18.48 14.03 -5.02
C SER A 117 -17.31 13.63 -4.13
N GLN A 118 -17.22 12.33 -3.81
CA GLN A 118 -16.08 11.71 -3.13
C GLN A 118 -15.40 10.76 -4.12
N PRO A 119 -14.35 11.20 -4.83
CA PRO A 119 -13.63 10.33 -5.74
C PRO A 119 -12.79 9.27 -5.01
N LEU A 120 -12.64 8.10 -5.62
CA LEU A 120 -11.88 6.95 -5.07
C LEU A 120 -10.45 7.34 -4.63
N ILE A 121 -9.79 8.23 -5.38
CA ILE A 121 -8.44 8.67 -5.05
C ILE A 121 -8.36 9.37 -3.68
N LEU A 122 -9.40 10.08 -3.24
CA LEU A 122 -9.40 10.73 -1.93
C LEU A 122 -9.47 9.71 -0.79
N ASP A 123 -10.20 8.61 -0.98
CA ASP A 123 -10.23 7.52 0.00
C ASP A 123 -8.86 6.85 0.09
N ARG A 124 -8.19 6.64 -1.05
CA ARG A 124 -6.82 6.11 -1.08
C ARG A 124 -5.78 7.05 -0.50
N LEU A 125 -5.94 8.36 -0.66
CA LEU A 125 -5.10 9.33 0.03
C LEU A 125 -5.29 9.28 1.55
N SER A 126 -6.49 8.95 2.05
CA SER A 126 -6.73 8.71 3.47
C SER A 126 -5.95 7.50 3.99
N ASP A 127 -5.94 6.40 3.23
CA ASP A 127 -5.13 5.21 3.54
C ASP A 127 -3.64 5.57 3.59
N VAL A 128 -3.14 6.30 2.59
CA VAL A 128 -1.75 6.81 2.54
C VAL A 128 -1.44 7.68 3.75
N LEU A 129 -2.31 8.61 4.12
CA LEU A 129 -2.13 9.51 5.27
C LEU A 129 -2.06 8.75 6.59
N SER A 130 -2.93 7.75 6.78
CA SER A 130 -2.95 6.92 7.98
C SER A 130 -1.64 6.14 8.13
N LEU A 131 -1.22 5.45 7.08
CA LEU A 131 -0.01 4.62 7.07
C LEU A 131 1.27 5.47 7.24
N SER A 132 1.38 6.58 6.50
CA SER A 132 2.53 7.48 6.62
C SER A 132 2.55 8.22 7.96
N GLY A 133 1.39 8.58 8.51
CA GLY A 133 1.26 9.17 9.85
C GLY A 133 1.76 8.24 10.96
N ASN A 134 1.46 6.93 10.87
CA ASN A 134 1.99 5.94 11.79
C ASN A 134 3.52 5.90 11.77
N MET A 135 4.13 5.90 10.58
CA MET A 135 5.59 5.89 10.43
C MET A 135 6.23 7.17 10.97
N LEU A 136 5.67 8.35 10.66
CA LEU A 136 6.14 9.64 11.17
C LEU A 136 6.10 9.69 12.71
N ARG A 137 5.02 9.20 13.32
CA ARG A 137 4.85 9.15 14.77
C ARG A 137 5.93 8.29 15.45
N VAL A 138 6.25 7.12 14.87
CA VAL A 138 7.27 6.21 15.43
C VAL A 138 8.63 6.88 15.52
N VAL A 139 9.02 7.66 14.49
CA VAL A 139 10.31 8.37 14.48
C VAL A 139 10.28 9.74 15.17
N GLY A 140 9.13 10.13 15.74
CA GLY A 140 8.97 11.39 16.47
C GLY A 140 8.80 12.63 15.58
N HIS A 141 8.44 12.46 14.31
CA HIS A 141 8.10 13.58 13.43
C HIS A 141 6.65 14.01 13.61
N ALA A 142 6.44 15.29 13.90
CA ALA A 142 5.10 15.87 13.91
C ALA A 142 4.55 15.94 12.46
N PRO A 143 3.25 15.66 12.26
CA PRO A 143 2.62 15.90 10.97
C PRO A 143 2.75 17.38 10.56
N PRO A 144 2.98 17.67 9.28
CA PRO A 144 3.02 19.05 8.80
C PRO A 144 1.63 19.69 8.89
N GLU A 145 1.58 20.97 9.24
CA GLU A 145 0.37 21.78 9.14
C GLU A 145 0.33 22.49 7.79
N ILE A 146 -0.82 22.43 7.10
CA ILE A 146 -1.01 23.11 5.82
C ILE A 146 -1.76 24.42 6.06
N GLY A 147 -1.07 25.53 5.86
CA GLY A 147 -1.64 26.87 5.99
C GLY A 147 -2.67 27.19 4.90
N GLU A 148 -3.62 28.06 5.22
CA GLU A 148 -4.65 28.50 4.27
C GLU A 148 -4.06 29.26 3.07
N ASP A 149 -2.89 29.88 3.23
CA ASP A 149 -2.14 30.53 2.15
C ASP A 149 -1.73 29.54 1.05
N VAL A 150 -1.30 28.33 1.44
CA VAL A 150 -1.00 27.24 0.50
C VAL A 150 -2.26 26.79 -0.23
N LEU A 151 -3.37 26.61 0.50
CA LEU A 151 -4.65 26.18 -0.07
C LEU A 151 -5.23 27.22 -1.04
N ASN A 152 -5.11 28.51 -0.70
CA ASN A 152 -5.46 29.59 -1.60
C ASN A 152 -4.52 29.69 -2.80
N GLY A 153 -3.24 29.33 -2.64
CA GLY A 153 -2.28 29.21 -3.73
C GLY A 153 -2.78 28.28 -4.84
N PHE A 154 -3.34 27.13 -4.48
CA PHE A 154 -3.98 26.20 -5.44
C PHE A 154 -5.22 26.77 -6.13
N ILE A 155 -5.87 27.80 -5.56
CA ILE A 155 -6.94 28.50 -6.28
C ILE A 155 -6.32 29.51 -7.27
N GLN A 156 -5.28 30.23 -6.87
CA GLN A 156 -4.64 31.23 -7.73
C GLN A 156 -3.92 30.61 -8.93
N GLU A 157 -3.33 29.43 -8.74
CA GLU A 157 -2.70 28.62 -9.79
C GLU A 157 -3.26 27.18 -9.73
N PRO A 158 -4.47 26.93 -10.27
CA PRO A 158 -5.15 25.64 -10.24
C PRO A 158 -4.31 24.46 -10.74
N GLU A 159 -3.46 24.69 -11.73
CA GLU A 159 -2.62 23.66 -12.32
C GLU A 159 -1.56 23.14 -11.32
N SER A 160 -1.20 23.93 -10.30
CA SER A 160 -0.14 23.57 -9.33
C SER A 160 -0.49 22.38 -8.43
N ILE A 161 -1.79 22.07 -8.23
CA ILE A 161 -2.20 20.88 -7.45
C ILE A 161 -1.76 19.57 -8.13
N ILE A 162 -1.58 19.58 -9.45
CA ILE A 162 -1.15 18.41 -10.24
C ILE A 162 0.24 17.94 -9.76
N ASN A 163 1.11 18.88 -9.37
CA ASN A 163 2.44 18.55 -8.84
C ASN A 163 2.38 17.76 -7.53
N GLU A 164 1.34 17.97 -6.71
CA GLU A 164 1.16 17.20 -5.47
C GLU A 164 0.71 15.76 -5.80
N PHE A 165 -0.16 15.57 -6.79
CA PHE A 165 -0.53 14.24 -7.28
C PHE A 165 0.67 13.52 -7.93
N GLU A 166 1.49 14.23 -8.72
CA GLU A 166 2.74 13.70 -9.27
C GLU A 166 3.71 13.29 -8.16
N THR A 167 3.79 14.09 -7.09
CA THR A 167 4.60 13.78 -5.91
C THR A 167 4.12 12.49 -5.25
N VAL A 168 2.82 12.33 -5.01
CA VAL A 168 2.26 11.10 -4.45
C VAL A 168 2.60 9.89 -5.34
N TYR A 169 2.32 9.98 -6.64
CA TYR A 169 2.59 8.90 -7.60
C TYR A 169 4.07 8.51 -7.61
N SER A 170 4.96 9.50 -7.75
CA SER A 170 6.41 9.28 -7.82
C SER A 170 6.99 8.73 -6.52
N GLN A 171 6.47 9.18 -5.37
CA GLN A 171 6.92 8.69 -4.08
C GLN A 171 6.46 7.26 -3.83
N LEU A 172 5.23 6.89 -4.19
CA LEU A 172 4.76 5.50 -4.11
C LEU A 172 5.66 4.54 -4.90
N ILE A 173 6.14 4.96 -6.07
CA ILE A 173 7.13 4.19 -6.84
C ILE A 173 8.46 4.08 -6.07
N LYS A 174 9.01 5.22 -5.62
CA LYS A 174 10.32 5.28 -4.94
C LYS A 174 10.37 4.49 -3.64
N ILE A 175 9.27 4.41 -2.91
CA ILE A 175 9.20 3.65 -1.66
C ILE A 175 8.87 2.17 -1.89
N SER A 176 8.48 1.76 -3.09
CA SER A 176 8.17 0.37 -3.35
C SER A 176 9.40 -0.52 -3.14
N ALA A 177 9.20 -1.73 -2.63
CA ALA A 177 10.27 -2.73 -2.50
C ALA A 177 10.92 -3.10 -3.84
N THR A 178 10.27 -2.77 -4.97
CA THR A 178 10.85 -2.85 -6.31
C THR A 178 12.14 -2.05 -6.43
N TYR A 179 12.21 -0.88 -5.79
CA TYR A 179 13.35 0.04 -5.91
C TYR A 179 13.96 0.44 -4.56
N ASN A 180 13.33 0.11 -3.44
CA ASN A 180 13.72 0.56 -2.12
C ASN A 180 14.10 -0.59 -1.18
N TYR A 181 15.36 -0.60 -0.75
CA TYR A 181 15.87 -1.59 0.17
C TYR A 181 15.30 -1.47 1.60
N HIS A 182 14.87 -0.28 2.05
CA HIS A 182 14.21 -0.14 3.36
C HIS A 182 12.89 -0.91 3.37
N THR A 183 12.10 -0.72 2.32
CA THR A 183 10.82 -1.40 2.14
C THR A 183 11.03 -2.89 1.92
N PHE A 184 11.99 -3.30 1.08
CA PHE A 184 12.33 -4.71 0.91
C PHE A 184 12.73 -5.36 2.24
N PHE A 185 13.57 -4.70 3.04
CA PHE A 185 13.94 -5.19 4.37
C PHE A 185 12.73 -5.32 5.30
N ALA A 186 11.88 -4.29 5.38
CA ALA A 186 10.67 -4.36 6.21
C ALA A 186 9.74 -5.50 5.75
N MET A 187 9.57 -5.69 4.44
CA MET A 187 8.79 -6.78 3.88
C MET A 187 9.39 -8.15 4.16
N SER A 188 10.70 -8.32 4.03
CA SER A 188 11.37 -9.61 4.22
C SER A 188 11.27 -10.13 5.65
N THR A 189 11.04 -9.24 6.63
CA THR A 189 10.77 -9.63 8.02
C THR A 189 9.36 -10.17 8.26
N ARG A 190 8.41 -10.02 7.33
CA ARG A 190 7.00 -10.38 7.55
C ARG A 190 6.77 -11.89 7.43
N LEU A 191 6.42 -12.49 8.56
CA LEU A 191 6.19 -13.93 8.73
C LEU A 191 7.35 -14.80 8.26
N THR A 192 8.58 -14.28 8.32
CA THR A 192 9.79 -15.03 7.99
C THR A 192 10.37 -15.67 9.26
N PRO A 193 10.81 -16.94 9.21
CA PRO A 193 11.48 -17.57 10.34
C PRO A 193 12.73 -16.81 10.79
N LYS A 194 12.89 -16.61 12.10
CA LYS A 194 13.99 -15.85 12.69
C LYS A 194 15.38 -16.40 12.30
N PHE A 195 15.54 -17.72 12.21
CA PHE A 195 16.81 -18.32 11.79
C PHE A 195 17.25 -17.83 10.42
N PHE A 196 16.30 -17.67 9.49
CA PHE A 196 16.58 -17.26 8.12
C PHE A 196 16.89 -15.78 8.04
N LEU A 197 16.16 -14.95 8.81
CA LEU A 197 16.48 -13.52 8.95
C LEU A 197 17.90 -13.32 9.49
N ILE A 198 18.29 -14.11 10.50
CA ILE A 198 19.63 -14.05 11.09
C ILE A 198 20.72 -14.52 10.11
N GLU A 199 20.41 -15.48 9.24
CA GLU A 199 21.32 -15.93 8.19
C GLU A 199 21.49 -14.88 7.08
N ALA A 200 20.38 -14.28 6.64
CA ALA A 200 20.37 -13.26 5.59
C ALA A 200 20.93 -11.91 6.07
N TYR A 201 20.66 -11.54 7.32
CA TYR A 201 21.03 -10.29 7.98
C TYR A 201 21.83 -10.56 9.29
N PRO A 202 23.09 -10.99 9.21
CA PRO A 202 23.89 -11.38 10.37
C PRO A 202 23.96 -10.36 11.51
N ARG A 203 23.95 -9.05 11.23
CA ARG A 203 23.96 -8.02 12.30
C ARG A 203 22.72 -8.08 13.20
N LEU A 204 21.62 -8.68 12.75
CA LEU A 204 20.46 -8.94 13.61
C LEU A 204 20.80 -9.79 14.84
N LYS A 205 21.84 -10.64 14.80
CA LYS A 205 22.26 -11.42 15.98
C LYS A 205 22.58 -10.54 17.19
N ILE A 206 23.09 -9.34 16.94
CA ILE A 206 23.55 -8.40 17.96
C ILE A 206 22.49 -7.31 18.20
N HIS A 207 21.82 -6.87 17.14
CA HIS A 207 20.94 -5.69 17.17
C HIS A 207 19.45 -6.02 17.11
N PHE A 208 19.05 -7.29 17.32
CA PHE A 208 17.67 -7.73 17.16
C PHE A 208 16.68 -6.85 17.93
N ASP A 209 16.92 -6.62 19.22
CA ASP A 209 15.99 -5.89 20.09
C ASP A 209 15.80 -4.42 19.67
N ALA A 210 16.87 -3.78 19.19
CA ALA A 210 16.79 -2.41 18.68
C ALA A 210 15.97 -2.34 17.39
N VAL A 211 16.20 -3.27 16.46
CA VAL A 211 15.44 -3.35 15.21
C VAL A 211 13.98 -3.72 15.48
N VAL A 212 13.73 -4.65 16.42
CA VAL A 212 12.40 -5.04 16.87
C VAL A 212 11.62 -3.84 17.40
N ALA A 213 12.24 -3.04 18.28
CA ALA A 213 11.59 -1.88 18.87
C ALA A 213 11.23 -0.82 17.81
N LEU A 214 12.16 -0.52 16.89
CA LEU A 214 11.98 0.50 15.86
C LEU A 214 10.93 0.08 14.81
N LEU A 215 11.05 -1.13 14.29
CA LEU A 215 10.18 -1.61 13.21
C LEU A 215 8.84 -2.13 13.71
N GLY A 216 8.69 -2.32 15.03
CA GLY A 216 7.52 -2.96 15.61
C GLY A 216 7.43 -4.41 15.17
N LEU A 217 8.50 -5.18 15.35
CA LEU A 217 8.48 -6.61 15.05
C LEU A 217 7.94 -7.39 16.26
N MET A 218 7.28 -8.50 16.02
CA MET A 218 6.76 -9.39 17.08
C MET A 218 6.91 -10.85 16.70
N VAL A 219 6.88 -11.75 17.68
CA VAL A 219 6.71 -13.17 17.37
C VAL A 219 5.27 -13.39 16.91
N ALA A 220 5.08 -13.93 15.71
CA ALA A 220 3.75 -14.27 15.23
C ALA A 220 3.23 -15.49 15.97
N GLU A 221 1.95 -15.45 16.37
CA GLU A 221 1.32 -16.59 17.03
C GLU A 221 0.83 -17.60 16.01
N ILE A 222 1.20 -18.86 16.21
CA ILE A 222 0.60 -20.00 15.53
C ILE A 222 -0.30 -20.72 16.55
N PRO A 223 -1.63 -20.75 16.36
CA PRO A 223 -2.53 -21.43 17.29
C PRO A 223 -2.18 -22.91 17.41
N GLU A 224 -2.32 -23.47 18.61
CA GLU A 224 -2.13 -24.91 18.92
C GLU A 224 -0.77 -25.50 18.53
N VAL A 225 0.21 -24.64 18.22
CA VAL A 225 1.57 -25.08 17.91
C VAL A 225 2.27 -25.62 19.15
N ASP A 226 3.10 -26.64 18.96
CA ASP A 226 3.96 -27.11 20.03
C ASP A 226 5.05 -26.07 20.33
N LYS A 227 5.10 -25.61 21.57
CA LYS A 227 6.05 -24.57 22.00
C LYS A 227 7.50 -25.04 21.95
N THR A 228 7.76 -26.34 22.03
CA THR A 228 9.13 -26.87 21.94
C THR A 228 9.62 -26.92 20.49
N ALA A 229 8.72 -27.12 19.52
CA ALA A 229 9.02 -27.02 18.10
C ALA A 229 9.05 -25.57 17.58
N TYR A 230 8.27 -24.67 18.21
CA TYR A 230 8.14 -23.27 17.85
C TYR A 230 8.70 -22.33 18.94
N GLN A 231 10.03 -22.30 19.02
CA GLN A 231 10.78 -21.47 19.97
C GLN A 231 12.15 -21.06 19.40
N GLY A 232 12.81 -20.13 20.09
CA GLY A 232 14.15 -19.66 19.71
C GLY A 232 14.15 -19.07 18.31
N ASP A 233 14.99 -19.62 17.43
CA ASP A 233 15.12 -19.12 16.04
C ASP A 233 14.11 -19.75 15.07
N MET A 234 13.29 -20.72 15.50
CA MET A 234 12.24 -21.30 14.66
C MET A 234 10.96 -20.44 14.60
N VAL A 235 10.87 -19.40 15.44
CA VAL A 235 9.69 -18.54 15.47
C VAL A 235 9.57 -17.70 14.20
N LEU A 236 8.33 -17.47 13.76
CA LEU A 236 8.03 -16.50 12.72
C LEU A 236 8.07 -15.10 13.31
N ILE A 237 8.74 -14.19 12.62
CA ILE A 237 8.71 -12.78 12.95
C ILE A 237 7.57 -12.15 12.16
N GLY A 238 6.65 -11.48 12.84
CA GLY A 238 5.56 -10.71 12.24
C GLY A 238 5.72 -9.22 12.54
N HIS A 239 4.74 -8.45 12.11
CA HIS A 239 4.67 -7.02 12.38
C HIS A 239 3.55 -6.72 13.36
N THR A 240 3.82 -5.83 14.31
CA THR A 240 2.80 -5.24 15.16
C THR A 240 1.84 -4.44 14.29
N PRO A 241 0.51 -4.65 14.40
CA PRO A 241 -0.48 -3.87 13.66
C PRO A 241 -0.28 -2.37 13.87
N GLU A 242 -0.34 -1.59 12.78
CA GLU A 242 -0.11 -0.13 12.81
C GLU A 242 1.30 0.29 13.25
N GLY A 243 2.20 -0.67 13.44
CA GLY A 243 3.63 -0.43 13.63
C GLY A 243 4.30 0.04 12.34
N PHE A 244 5.59 0.39 12.44
CA PHE A 244 6.35 0.93 11.32
C PHE A 244 6.41 -0.04 10.13
N ALA A 245 6.85 -1.28 10.35
CA ALA A 245 6.98 -2.26 9.27
C ALA A 245 5.63 -2.72 8.71
N ASP A 246 4.59 -2.82 9.55
CA ASP A 246 3.22 -3.13 9.07
C ASP A 246 2.69 -2.00 8.18
N SER A 247 2.92 -0.75 8.57
CA SER A 247 2.50 0.42 7.79
C SER A 247 3.25 0.52 6.46
N LEU A 248 4.56 0.28 6.47
CA LEU A 248 5.38 0.28 5.27
C LEU A 248 5.04 -0.88 4.33
N TYR A 249 4.75 -2.08 4.88
CA TYR A 249 4.27 -3.22 4.11
C TYR A 249 2.95 -2.89 3.39
N LYS A 250 1.96 -2.34 4.11
CA LYS A 250 0.68 -1.93 3.52
C LYS A 250 0.83 -0.81 2.50
N MET A 251 1.73 0.14 2.75
CA MET A 251 2.06 1.19 1.79
C MET A 251 2.62 0.61 0.49
N ASN A 252 3.48 -0.41 0.59
CA ASN A 252 3.96 -1.13 -0.58
C ASN A 252 2.84 -1.86 -1.33
N GLN A 253 1.83 -2.41 -0.63
CA GLN A 253 0.67 -3.00 -1.28
C GLN A 253 -0.12 -1.96 -2.09
N ILE A 254 -0.30 -0.74 -1.57
CA ILE A 254 -0.89 0.37 -2.33
C ILE A 254 -0.05 0.67 -3.59
N ALA A 255 1.28 0.74 -3.45
CA ALA A 255 2.18 0.98 -4.57
C ALA A 255 2.17 -0.14 -5.61
N TRP A 256 1.93 -1.39 -5.21
CA TRP A 256 1.89 -2.54 -6.14
C TRP A 256 0.53 -2.71 -6.81
N ASP A 257 -0.54 -2.63 -6.03
CA ASP A 257 -1.86 -3.08 -6.48
C ASP A 257 -2.76 -1.89 -6.89
N GLU A 258 -2.44 -0.66 -6.46
CA GLU A 258 -3.32 0.50 -6.62
C GLU A 258 -2.65 1.74 -7.22
N LEU A 259 -1.41 1.63 -7.70
CA LEU A 259 -0.65 2.76 -8.27
C LEU A 259 -1.41 3.46 -9.40
N SER A 260 -2.17 2.71 -10.20
CA SER A 260 -2.97 3.27 -11.30
C SER A 260 -4.03 4.27 -10.82
N THR A 261 -4.50 4.13 -9.57
CA THR A 261 -5.42 5.12 -8.97
C THR A 261 -4.77 6.49 -8.89
N PHE A 262 -3.45 6.57 -8.70
CA PHE A 262 -2.70 7.82 -8.54
C PHE A 262 -2.11 8.35 -9.85
N ALA A 263 -2.17 7.59 -10.93
CA ALA A 263 -1.66 8.03 -12.23
C ALA A 263 -2.49 9.21 -12.76
N LEU A 264 -1.82 10.28 -13.21
CA LEU A 264 -2.47 11.50 -13.68
C LEU A 264 -3.23 11.32 -15.00
N PHE A 265 -2.70 10.48 -15.89
CA PHE A 265 -3.22 10.29 -17.25
C PHE A 265 -3.29 8.80 -17.59
N GLY A 266 -4.10 8.43 -18.58
CA GLY A 266 -4.36 7.04 -19.01
C GLY A 266 -3.17 6.30 -19.65
N GLY A 267 -1.94 6.68 -19.33
CA GLY A 267 -0.73 5.99 -19.75
C GLY A 267 -0.59 4.61 -19.12
N GLN A 268 0.29 3.79 -19.69
CA GLN A 268 0.64 2.50 -19.11
C GLN A 268 1.33 2.71 -17.76
N VAL A 269 0.68 2.29 -16.69
CA VAL A 269 1.24 2.26 -15.34
C VAL A 269 2.07 0.99 -15.21
N PRO A 270 3.36 1.07 -14.86
CA PRO A 270 4.20 -0.13 -14.73
C PRO A 270 3.67 -1.01 -13.60
N SER A 271 3.68 -2.33 -13.82
CA SER A 271 3.43 -3.29 -12.75
C SER A 271 4.69 -3.42 -11.91
N LEU A 272 4.80 -2.59 -10.87
CA LEU A 272 5.93 -2.60 -9.94
C LEU A 272 6.15 -3.98 -9.32
N ARG A 273 5.04 -4.70 -9.09
CA ARG A 273 5.05 -6.05 -8.54
C ARG A 273 5.65 -7.07 -9.50
N ASP A 274 5.24 -7.05 -10.77
CA ASP A 274 5.78 -7.99 -11.77
C ASP A 274 7.27 -7.74 -12.00
N GLU A 275 7.68 -6.46 -12.05
CA GLU A 275 9.09 -6.09 -12.15
C GLU A 275 9.92 -6.59 -10.96
N PHE A 276 9.39 -6.43 -9.73
CA PHE A 276 10.03 -6.95 -8.54
C PHE A 276 10.18 -8.48 -8.60
N VAL A 277 9.11 -9.19 -8.97
CA VAL A 277 9.11 -10.65 -9.07
C VAL A 277 10.12 -11.14 -10.11
N GLU A 278 10.19 -10.51 -11.28
CA GLU A 278 11.17 -10.85 -12.31
C GLU A 278 12.60 -10.56 -11.85
N THR A 279 12.83 -9.45 -11.15
CA THR A 279 14.13 -9.12 -10.55
C THR A 279 14.57 -10.16 -9.52
N VAL A 280 13.66 -10.59 -8.64
CA VAL A 280 13.94 -11.63 -7.65
C VAL A 280 14.25 -12.97 -8.33
N ARG A 281 13.46 -13.36 -9.34
CA ARG A 281 13.64 -14.63 -10.08
C ARG A 281 14.98 -14.68 -10.81
N THR A 282 15.33 -13.60 -11.51
CA THR A 282 16.60 -13.49 -12.26
C THR A 282 17.81 -13.43 -11.35
N SER A 283 17.67 -12.84 -10.16
CA SER A 283 18.76 -12.73 -9.18
C SER A 283 18.93 -13.98 -8.31
N ASN A 284 17.90 -14.81 -8.16
CA ASN A 284 17.88 -16.01 -7.32
C ASN A 284 17.59 -17.29 -8.10
N ASN A 285 18.48 -17.68 -9.01
CA ASN A 285 18.36 -18.88 -9.85
C ASN A 285 18.27 -20.20 -9.06
N SER A 286 18.51 -20.18 -7.75
CA SER A 286 18.37 -21.34 -6.86
C SER A 286 16.93 -21.55 -6.35
N LEU A 287 16.07 -20.54 -6.42
CA LEU A 287 14.67 -20.66 -6.05
C LEU A 287 13.91 -21.42 -7.14
N LYS A 288 13.23 -22.48 -6.72
CA LYS A 288 12.36 -23.24 -7.61
C LYS A 288 11.05 -22.49 -7.82
N PRO A 289 10.33 -22.76 -8.93
CA PRO A 289 8.93 -22.35 -9.04
C PRO A 289 8.12 -22.80 -7.82
N LEU A 290 7.14 -21.99 -7.39
CA LEU A 290 6.33 -22.30 -6.20
C LEU A 290 5.63 -23.66 -6.30
N SER A 291 5.19 -24.05 -7.49
CA SER A 291 4.58 -25.36 -7.77
C SER A 291 5.54 -26.55 -7.58
N GLU A 292 6.84 -26.31 -7.61
CA GLU A 292 7.86 -27.32 -7.32
C GLU A 292 8.32 -27.28 -5.87
N ALA A 293 8.25 -26.11 -5.23
CA ALA A 293 8.61 -25.90 -3.84
C ALA A 293 7.53 -26.42 -2.87
N PHE A 294 6.27 -26.27 -3.25
CA PHE A 294 5.12 -26.64 -2.45
C PHE A 294 4.19 -27.56 -3.24
N GLU A 295 3.96 -28.75 -2.72
CA GLU A 295 2.99 -29.69 -3.29
C GLU A 295 1.54 -29.17 -3.20
N VAL A 296 1.27 -28.33 -2.20
CA VAL A 296 -0.06 -27.78 -1.91
C VAL A 296 0.04 -26.36 -1.34
N THR A 297 -1.09 -25.64 -1.31
CA THR A 297 -1.18 -24.31 -0.70
C THR A 297 -1.75 -24.31 0.72
N LYS A 298 -2.31 -25.43 1.18
CA LYS A 298 -3.04 -25.53 2.46
C LYS A 298 -2.39 -26.58 3.36
N TYR A 299 -1.87 -26.14 4.50
CA TYR A 299 -1.21 -26.99 5.48
C TYR A 299 -1.88 -26.88 6.84
N TYR A 300 -2.39 -27.97 7.41
CA TYR A 300 -3.04 -27.97 8.71
C TYR A 300 -2.12 -28.56 9.77
N LEU A 301 -2.04 -27.93 10.94
CA LEU A 301 -1.26 -28.48 12.05
C LEU A 301 -1.86 -29.80 12.52
N THR A 302 -1.01 -30.74 12.94
CA THR A 302 -1.44 -31.93 13.67
C THR A 302 -1.84 -31.57 15.10
N ASP A 303 -2.62 -32.43 15.77
CA ASP A 303 -3.12 -32.17 17.13
C ASP A 303 -1.99 -31.98 18.17
N ASN A 304 -0.81 -32.52 17.89
CA ASN A 304 0.37 -32.34 18.73
C ASN A 304 1.20 -31.10 18.35
N GLY A 305 0.81 -30.31 17.35
CA GLY A 305 1.48 -29.09 16.92
C GLY A 305 2.90 -29.25 16.34
N LEU A 306 3.36 -30.48 16.10
CA LEU A 306 4.73 -30.77 15.64
C LEU A 306 4.86 -30.89 14.12
N ASN A 307 3.78 -31.28 13.44
CA ASN A 307 3.77 -31.55 12.01
C ASN A 307 2.67 -30.74 11.31
N VAL A 308 2.80 -30.63 10.00
CA VAL A 308 1.77 -30.09 9.12
C VAL A 308 1.34 -31.14 8.10
N LEU A 309 0.05 -31.18 7.83
CA LEU A 309 -0.59 -32.04 6.86
C LEU A 309 -1.02 -31.19 5.66
N GLY A 310 -0.44 -31.46 4.49
CA GLY A 310 -0.77 -30.75 3.26
C GLY A 310 -1.99 -31.34 2.58
N TYR A 311 -2.93 -30.49 2.18
CA TYR A 311 -4.15 -30.88 1.46
C TYR A 311 -4.30 -30.17 0.12
N ALA A 312 -4.73 -30.94 -0.88
CA ALA A 312 -4.99 -30.49 -2.24
C ALA A 312 -6.48 -30.64 -2.59
N GLY A 313 -6.88 -30.01 -3.70
CA GLY A 313 -8.21 -30.16 -4.29
C GLY A 313 -9.23 -29.13 -3.84
N ASP A 314 -10.48 -29.35 -4.26
CA ASP A 314 -11.61 -28.44 -4.08
C ASP A 314 -12.66 -29.00 -3.11
N SER A 315 -13.81 -28.34 -3.02
CA SER A 315 -14.93 -28.77 -2.15
C SER A 315 -15.54 -30.14 -2.50
N ARG A 316 -15.18 -30.75 -3.63
CA ARG A 316 -15.67 -32.06 -4.07
C ARG A 316 -14.62 -33.14 -3.86
N ASN A 317 -13.34 -32.82 -4.08
CA ASN A 317 -12.24 -33.77 -3.99
C ASN A 317 -11.03 -33.23 -3.23
N PHE A 318 -11.15 -33.11 -1.91
CA PHE A 318 -10.08 -32.72 -1.02
C PHE A 318 -9.49 -33.90 -0.27
N TYR A 319 -8.19 -34.02 -0.45
CA TYR A 319 -7.42 -35.16 -0.01
C TYR A 319 -6.07 -34.69 0.51
N ARG A 320 -5.50 -35.50 1.38
CA ARG A 320 -4.18 -35.29 1.94
C ARG A 320 -3.13 -35.64 0.88
N ALA A 321 -2.28 -34.68 0.55
CA ALA A 321 -1.21 -34.85 -0.43
C ALA A 321 0.12 -35.21 0.26
N CYS A 322 0.45 -34.54 1.37
CA CYS A 322 1.74 -34.71 2.04
C CYS A 322 1.67 -34.50 3.55
N GLU A 323 2.77 -34.82 4.22
CA GLU A 323 3.05 -34.53 5.63
C GLU A 323 4.52 -34.22 5.82
N MET A 324 4.81 -33.26 6.70
CA MET A 324 6.18 -32.94 7.11
C MET A 324 6.19 -32.31 8.50
N SER A 325 7.36 -32.27 9.13
CA SER A 325 7.51 -31.51 10.37
C SER A 325 7.31 -30.02 10.12
N LEU A 326 6.80 -29.30 11.13
CA LEU A 326 6.66 -27.84 11.05
C LEU A 326 8.00 -27.17 10.74
N GLN A 327 9.08 -27.66 11.35
CA GLN A 327 10.44 -27.14 11.09
C GLN A 327 10.86 -27.34 9.63
N HIS A 328 10.53 -28.47 9.01
CA HIS A 328 10.84 -28.72 7.61
C HIS A 328 10.03 -27.80 6.70
N PHE A 329 8.74 -27.63 6.99
CA PHE A 329 7.88 -26.67 6.29
C PHE A 329 8.44 -25.24 6.35
N LEU A 330 8.81 -24.77 7.54
CA LEU A 330 9.37 -23.42 7.72
C LEU A 330 10.70 -23.25 6.96
N ARG A 331 11.54 -24.28 6.87
CA ARG A 331 12.77 -24.25 6.07
C ARG A 331 12.51 -24.15 4.57
N ILE A 332 11.47 -24.82 4.07
CA ILE A 332 11.05 -24.70 2.67
C ILE A 332 10.49 -23.30 2.40
N ALA A 333 9.66 -22.78 3.31
CA ALA A 333 8.96 -21.52 3.11
C ALA A 333 9.83 -20.27 3.30
N ALA A 334 10.82 -20.33 4.20
CA ALA A 334 11.64 -19.19 4.58
C ALA A 334 12.17 -18.35 3.41
N PRO A 335 12.82 -18.91 2.37
CA PRO A 335 13.37 -18.08 1.30
C PRO A 335 12.29 -17.43 0.41
N TYR A 336 11.10 -18.01 0.29
CA TYR A 336 9.98 -17.42 -0.47
C TYR A 336 9.26 -16.31 0.31
N LEU A 337 9.15 -16.48 1.63
CA LEU A 337 8.59 -15.47 2.53
C LEU A 337 9.53 -14.27 2.61
N PHE A 338 10.83 -14.54 2.80
CA PHE A 338 11.87 -13.52 2.83
C PHE A 338 11.92 -12.67 1.56
N THR A 339 11.81 -13.29 0.38
CA THR A 339 11.86 -12.57 -0.90
C THR A 339 10.54 -11.90 -1.26
N GLY A 340 9.45 -12.11 -0.51
CA GLY A 340 8.14 -11.56 -0.84
C GLY A 340 7.49 -12.22 -2.08
N LEU A 341 7.97 -13.37 -2.54
CA LEU A 341 7.31 -14.15 -3.60
C LEU A 341 6.07 -14.90 -3.10
N THR A 342 5.94 -15.01 -1.78
CA THR A 342 4.87 -15.74 -1.12
C THR A 342 4.39 -14.99 0.11
N ILE A 343 3.09 -15.10 0.38
CA ILE A 343 2.45 -14.70 1.62
C ILE A 343 2.08 -15.96 2.39
N LEU A 344 2.39 -15.97 3.69
CA LEU A 344 1.86 -16.95 4.64
C LEU A 344 0.66 -16.34 5.35
N GLU A 345 -0.49 -17.00 5.31
CA GLU A 345 -1.62 -16.68 6.19
C GLU A 345 -1.76 -17.74 7.28
N ILE A 346 -1.90 -17.29 8.52
CA ILE A 346 -2.16 -18.17 9.67
C ILE A 346 -3.63 -18.02 10.02
N LYS A 347 -4.42 -19.08 9.81
CA LYS A 347 -5.84 -19.13 10.21
C LYS A 347 -5.99 -20.03 11.42
N ARG A 348 -6.84 -19.59 12.36
CA ARG A 348 -7.16 -20.36 13.58
C ARG A 348 -7.96 -21.63 13.27
N TYR A 349 -8.77 -21.59 12.22
CA TYR A 349 -9.67 -22.67 11.83
C TYR A 349 -9.72 -22.81 10.30
N PRO A 350 -10.26 -23.93 9.79
CA PRO A 350 -10.50 -24.12 8.37
C PRO A 350 -11.34 -22.99 7.77
N GLY A 351 -11.12 -22.71 6.49
CA GLY A 351 -11.80 -21.61 5.81
C GLY A 351 -13.21 -21.95 5.33
N THR A 352 -13.59 -23.23 5.36
CA THR A 352 -14.89 -23.71 4.87
C THR A 352 -15.38 -24.90 5.69
N ASP A 353 -16.70 -25.09 5.78
CA ASP A 353 -17.35 -26.25 6.40
C ASP A 353 -16.85 -27.59 5.83
N TYR A 354 -16.43 -27.59 4.57
CA TYR A 354 -15.95 -28.78 3.90
C TYR A 354 -14.54 -29.17 4.37
N GLU A 355 -13.65 -28.19 4.50
CA GLU A 355 -12.33 -28.41 5.10
C GLU A 355 -12.51 -28.88 6.55
N GLU A 356 -13.40 -28.24 7.32
CA GLU A 356 -13.69 -28.63 8.70
C GLU A 356 -14.18 -30.09 8.81
N LYS A 357 -15.06 -30.54 7.92
CA LYS A 357 -15.48 -31.96 7.88
C LYS A 357 -14.33 -32.93 7.63
N LYS A 358 -13.27 -32.49 6.95
CA LYS A 358 -12.13 -33.33 6.56
C LYS A 358 -10.99 -33.30 7.57
N VAL A 359 -10.70 -32.14 8.14
CA VAL A 359 -9.53 -31.93 9.01
C VAL A 359 -9.90 -31.60 10.44
N GLY A 360 -11.18 -31.35 10.74
CA GLY A 360 -11.63 -30.84 12.03
C GLY A 360 -11.30 -29.36 12.22
N LEU A 361 -11.55 -28.85 13.43
CA LEU A 361 -11.16 -27.50 13.84
C LEU A 361 -9.66 -27.47 14.12
N ARG A 362 -8.86 -27.34 13.05
CA ARG A 362 -7.41 -27.27 13.12
C ARG A 362 -6.87 -25.96 12.55
N PRO A 363 -5.81 -25.39 13.14
CA PRO A 363 -5.14 -24.23 12.59
C PRO A 363 -4.49 -24.57 11.24
N ALA A 364 -4.47 -23.58 10.36
CA ALA A 364 -4.03 -23.73 8.99
C ALA A 364 -3.03 -22.65 8.59
N LEU A 365 -1.99 -23.08 7.89
CA LEU A 365 -0.93 -22.31 7.29
C LEU A 365 -1.15 -22.30 5.77
N TYR A 366 -1.53 -21.16 5.22
CA TYR A 366 -1.78 -21.01 3.79
C TYR A 366 -0.61 -20.32 3.11
N ILE A 367 -0.06 -20.99 2.11
CA ILE A 367 0.96 -20.44 1.22
C ILE A 367 0.26 -19.92 -0.03
N ARG A 368 0.39 -18.62 -0.28
CA ARG A 368 -0.14 -17.98 -1.50
C ARG A 368 0.98 -17.29 -2.24
N SER A 369 0.99 -17.42 -3.56
CA SER A 369 1.86 -16.59 -4.39
C SER A 369 1.40 -15.14 -4.28
N THR A 370 2.36 -14.21 -4.28
CA THR A 370 2.03 -12.80 -4.40
C THR A 370 1.38 -12.46 -5.74
N ASN A 371 1.58 -13.22 -6.82
CA ASN A 371 1.01 -12.90 -8.14
C ASN A 371 -0.50 -13.16 -8.27
N TYR A 372 -1.15 -13.73 -7.26
CA TYR A 372 -2.58 -14.07 -7.26
C TYR A 372 -3.28 -13.42 -6.06
N ALA A 373 -3.26 -12.08 -5.99
CA ALA A 373 -4.08 -11.29 -5.09
C ALA A 373 -5.25 -10.68 -5.86
#